data_AF-A0A834JR46-F1
#
_entry.id   AF-A0A834JR46-F1
#
_cell.length_a   1.000
_cell.length_b   1.000
_cell.length_c   1.000
_cell.angle_alpha   90.00
_cell.angle_beta   90.00
_cell.angle_gamma   90.00
#
_symmetry.space_group_name_H-M   'P 1'
#
loop_
_entity.id
_entity.type
_entity.pdbx_description
1 polymer ?
#
loop_
_entity_poly.entity_id
_entity_poly.type
_entity_poly.pdbx_seq_one_letter_code
_entity_poly.pdbx_strand_id
1 'polypeptide(L)'
;MAFLPNIISSTIQNVNKILLNSTTIDRTCIRYASKKSSSSTRNKPIKTRPKHRGIRVYDGFFVQAGTILATQLTPRFHPGLNVGWGKNGTLFAMEAGKVMITCEKVNLNWDHNWVIKYYAGREGQTIYKKHFNVIPMPQHNRFKLINAI
;
A
#
# COMPACT_ATOMS: atom_id res chain seq x y z
N MET A 1 69.36 -67.12 39.52
CA MET A 1 69.03 -65.68 39.32
C MET A 1 67.51 -65.61 39.24
N ALA A 2 66.74 -64.92 40.06
CA ALA A 2 66.99 -63.79 40.94
C ALA A 2 65.95 -63.79 42.10
N PHE A 3 66.43 -63.48 43.30
CA PHE A 3 65.80 -62.76 44.43
C PHE A 3 64.32 -63.01 44.81
N LEU A 4 64.15 -63.70 45.95
CA LEU A 4 63.18 -63.38 47.03
C LEU A 4 63.34 -61.89 47.46
N PRO A 5 62.38 -61.18 48.13
CA PRO A 5 61.56 -61.70 49.23
C PRO A 5 60.14 -61.02 49.39
N ASN A 6 59.15 -61.68 50.01
CA ASN A 6 58.69 -61.59 51.42
C ASN A 6 57.69 -60.48 51.82
N ILE A 7 56.86 -60.90 52.80
CA ILE A 7 56.17 -60.13 53.85
C ILE A 7 54.77 -59.60 53.43
N ILE A 8 53.69 -60.35 53.72
CA ILE A 8 52.99 -60.55 55.02
C ILE A 8 52.14 -59.34 55.40
N SER A 9 50.85 -59.63 55.67
CA SER A 9 49.96 -58.92 56.61
C SER A 9 49.52 -57.52 56.14
N SER A 10 48.28 -57.08 56.27
CA SER A 10 47.09 -57.61 56.91
C SER A 10 45.97 -56.59 56.63
N THR A 11 44.74 -57.06 56.76
CA THR A 11 43.64 -56.32 57.39
C THR A 11 43.17 -54.99 56.79
N ILE A 12 41.88 -55.05 56.46
CA ILE A 12 40.86 -54.09 56.88
C ILE A 12 40.85 -52.78 56.09
N GLN A 13 39.84 -52.77 55.22
CA GLN A 13 38.88 -51.67 55.04
C GLN A 13 39.52 -50.30 54.90
N ASN A 14 39.81 -49.93 53.66
CA ASN A 14 39.66 -48.54 53.28
C ASN A 14 38.46 -48.42 52.36
N VAL A 15 37.30 -48.19 52.98
CA VAL A 15 36.09 -47.64 52.37
C VAL A 15 36.45 -46.23 51.90
N ASN A 16 37.21 -46.15 50.81
CA ASN A 16 37.46 -44.90 50.13
C ASN A 16 36.18 -44.53 49.39
N LYS A 17 35.35 -43.77 50.13
CA LYS A 17 34.42 -42.74 49.66
C LYS A 17 34.51 -42.48 48.16
N ILE A 18 33.71 -43.21 47.36
CA ILE A 18 33.41 -42.86 45.97
C ILE A 18 31.91 -42.57 45.79
N LEU A 19 31.15 -42.54 46.88
CA LEU A 19 29.75 -42.12 46.85
C LEU A 19 29.56 -40.94 47.81
N LEU A 20 29.00 -39.86 47.26
CA LEU A 20 28.65 -38.58 47.87
C LEU A 20 29.75 -37.50 47.88
N ASN A 21 30.14 -37.06 46.68
CA ASN A 21 30.34 -35.62 46.50
C ASN A 21 28.96 -34.98 46.31
N SER A 22 28.28 -34.78 47.43
CA SER A 22 27.00 -34.08 47.54
C SER A 22 27.19 -32.57 47.38
N THR A 23 27.51 -32.08 46.19
CA THR A 23 27.35 -30.64 45.86
C THR A 23 27.25 -30.37 44.35
N THR A 24 26.69 -31.28 43.56
CA THR A 24 25.91 -30.80 42.41
C THR A 24 24.59 -30.31 42.98
N ILE A 25 24.60 -29.06 43.47
CA ILE A 25 23.36 -28.32 43.66
C ILE A 25 22.81 -28.19 42.24
N ASP A 26 22.03 -29.17 41.80
CA ASP A 26 21.14 -29.02 40.67
C ASP A 26 20.19 -27.90 41.08
N ARG A 27 20.60 -26.68 40.77
CA ARG A 27 19.78 -25.49 40.82
C ARG A 27 18.74 -25.67 39.72
N THR A 28 17.80 -26.58 39.94
CA THR A 28 16.55 -26.59 39.22
C THR A 28 15.94 -25.23 39.50
N CYS A 29 16.07 -24.31 38.54
CA CYS A 29 15.45 -23.01 38.68
C CYS A 29 13.95 -23.24 38.61
N ILE A 30 13.31 -23.45 39.76
CA ILE A 30 11.86 -23.50 39.89
C ILE A 30 11.38 -22.08 39.57
N ARG A 31 11.06 -21.84 38.30
CA ARG A 31 10.45 -20.60 37.87
C ARG A 31 8.96 -20.72 38.18
N TYR A 32 8.49 -20.08 39.26
CA TYR A 32 7.06 -19.95 39.52
C TYR A 32 6.35 -19.35 38.29
N ALA A 33 5.12 -19.78 38.02
CA ALA A 33 4.34 -19.27 36.90
C ALA A 33 4.27 -17.74 36.95
N SER A 34 4.91 -17.06 35.98
CA SER A 34 4.82 -15.61 35.89
C SER A 34 3.41 -15.23 35.46
N LYS A 35 2.79 -14.25 36.12
CA LYS A 35 1.54 -13.65 35.63
C LYS A 35 1.77 -13.16 34.20
N LYS A 36 0.90 -13.51 33.25
CA LYS A 36 0.97 -13.01 31.87
C LYS A 36 1.05 -11.49 31.89
N SER A 37 2.18 -10.90 31.49
CA SER A 37 2.26 -9.48 31.19
C SER A 37 1.72 -9.26 29.78
N SER A 38 0.64 -8.50 29.66
CA SER A 38 0.12 -8.10 28.35
C SER A 38 1.03 -7.02 27.77
N SER A 39 1.78 -7.33 26.70
CA SER A 39 2.45 -6.28 25.92
C SER A 39 1.41 -5.45 25.19
N SER A 40 1.51 -4.13 25.28
CA SER A 40 0.72 -3.22 24.44
C SER A 40 1.33 -3.12 23.04
N THR A 41 0.51 -2.88 22.03
CA THR A 41 1.00 -2.74 20.65
C THR A 41 1.78 -1.44 20.51
N ARG A 42 3.09 -1.53 20.17
CA ARG A 42 3.95 -0.36 19.93
C ARG A 42 3.44 0.51 18.77
N ASN A 43 2.89 -0.13 17.74
CA ASN A 43 2.32 0.52 16.58
C ASN A 43 0.78 0.52 16.69
N LYS A 44 0.21 1.64 17.12
CA LYS A 44 -1.26 1.80 17.13
C LYS A 44 -1.74 1.92 15.68
N PRO A 45 -2.80 1.19 15.27
CA PRO A 45 -3.39 1.38 13.95
C PRO A 45 -3.91 2.82 13.85
N ILE A 46 -3.46 3.53 12.83
CA ILE A 46 -3.96 4.86 12.51
C ILE A 46 -5.42 4.75 12.07
N LYS A 47 -6.33 5.33 12.86
CA LYS A 47 -7.76 5.43 12.54
C LYS A 47 -7.99 6.53 11.49
N THR A 48 -7.60 6.29 10.24
CA THR A 48 -7.86 7.23 9.14
C THR A 48 -9.28 7.09 8.61
N ARG A 49 -9.94 8.23 8.38
CA ARG A 49 -11.27 8.26 7.75
C ARG A 49 -11.16 7.96 6.25
N PRO A 50 -12.16 7.29 5.66
CA PRO A 50 -12.21 7.08 4.21
C PRO A 50 -12.22 8.41 3.45
N LYS A 51 -11.60 8.44 2.27
CA LYS A 51 -11.48 9.66 1.44
C LYS A 51 -12.53 9.75 0.32
N HIS A 52 -13.37 8.72 0.16
CA HIS A 52 -14.46 8.68 -0.83
C HIS A 52 -14.02 9.07 -2.25
N ARG A 53 -12.87 8.56 -2.71
CA ARG A 53 -12.41 8.77 -4.10
C ARG A 53 -13.11 7.78 -5.04
N GLY A 54 -13.37 8.19 -6.27
CA GLY A 54 -14.02 7.34 -7.27
C GLY A 54 -14.68 8.13 -8.40
N ILE A 55 -15.33 7.39 -9.30
CA ILE A 55 -16.19 7.94 -10.34
C ILE A 55 -17.44 8.54 -9.65
N ARG A 56 -17.83 9.74 -10.09
CA ARG A 56 -19.02 10.46 -9.62
C ARG A 56 -20.13 10.42 -10.66
N VAL A 57 -19.75 10.54 -11.93
CA VAL A 57 -20.67 10.47 -13.07
C VAL A 57 -20.23 9.36 -13.99
N TYR A 58 -21.15 8.47 -14.33
CA TYR A 58 -20.89 7.34 -15.22
C TYR A 58 -21.05 7.74 -16.69
N ASP A 59 -20.69 6.81 -17.57
CA ASP A 59 -20.87 6.92 -19.01
C ASP A 59 -22.34 7.14 -19.38
N GLY A 60 -22.60 8.01 -20.35
CA GLY A 60 -23.93 8.31 -20.89
C GLY A 60 -24.77 9.32 -20.09
N PHE A 61 -24.31 9.77 -18.93
CA PHE A 61 -25.02 10.78 -18.15
C PHE A 61 -24.81 12.20 -18.70
N PHE A 62 -25.84 13.03 -18.59
CA PHE A 62 -25.74 14.46 -18.90
C PHE A 62 -25.15 15.22 -17.71
N VAL A 63 -24.21 16.13 -17.97
CA VAL A 63 -23.55 16.96 -16.96
C VAL A 63 -23.58 18.42 -17.38
N GLN A 64 -23.59 19.32 -16.40
CA GLN A 64 -23.33 20.74 -16.62
C GLN A 64 -21.82 21.03 -16.56
N ALA A 65 -21.42 22.16 -17.12
CA ALA A 65 -20.06 22.68 -16.96
C ALA A 65 -19.70 22.81 -15.46
N GLY A 66 -18.48 22.45 -15.10
CA GLY A 66 -17.97 22.43 -13.73
C GLY A 66 -18.28 21.17 -12.92
N THR A 67 -19.12 20.25 -13.44
CA THR A 67 -19.46 19.02 -12.72
C THR A 67 -18.23 18.13 -12.51
N ILE A 68 -18.01 17.65 -11.29
CA ILE A 68 -16.93 16.70 -10.99
C ILE A 68 -17.28 15.33 -11.54
N LEU A 69 -16.45 14.81 -12.44
CA LEU A 69 -16.65 13.52 -13.10
C LEU A 69 -16.04 12.37 -12.30
N ALA A 70 -14.81 12.54 -11.83
CA ALA A 70 -14.12 11.55 -11.02
C ALA A 70 -13.09 12.20 -10.10
N THR A 71 -12.93 11.64 -8.91
CA THR A 71 -11.90 12.03 -7.96
C THR A 71 -10.93 10.87 -7.73
N GLN A 72 -9.63 11.11 -7.88
CA GLN A 72 -8.60 10.07 -7.82
C GLN A 72 -7.34 10.57 -7.13
N LEU A 73 -6.46 9.67 -6.69
CA LEU A 73 -5.15 10.02 -6.09
C LEU A 73 -4.01 9.80 -7.08
N THR A 74 -4.07 8.69 -7.81
CA THR A 74 -3.19 8.37 -8.93
C THR A 74 -3.99 8.50 -10.22
N PRO A 75 -3.34 8.78 -11.36
CA PRO A 75 -4.01 8.95 -12.64
C PRO A 75 -4.53 7.60 -13.18
N ARG A 76 -5.70 7.17 -12.71
CA ARG A 76 -6.42 5.99 -13.20
C ARG A 76 -7.20 6.32 -14.47
N PHE A 77 -7.82 7.49 -14.47
CA PHE A 77 -8.57 8.07 -15.58
C PHE A 77 -7.80 9.28 -16.11
N HIS A 78 -7.93 9.56 -17.40
CA HIS A 78 -7.32 10.70 -18.09
C HIS A 78 -8.38 11.68 -18.59
N PRO A 79 -8.04 12.97 -18.72
CA PRO A 79 -8.93 13.94 -19.33
C PRO A 79 -8.89 13.74 -20.85
N GLY A 80 -10.05 13.71 -21.47
CA GLY A 80 -10.19 13.74 -22.92
C GLY A 80 -10.87 15.04 -23.38
N LEU A 81 -11.78 14.95 -24.35
CA LEU A 81 -12.48 16.09 -24.92
C LEU A 81 -13.34 16.81 -23.87
N ASN A 82 -13.19 18.14 -23.76
CA ASN A 82 -13.98 19.01 -22.88
C ASN A 82 -13.94 18.62 -21.39
N VAL A 83 -12.84 18.01 -20.94
CA VAL A 83 -12.62 17.63 -19.54
C VAL A 83 -11.34 18.27 -19.02
N GLY A 84 -11.45 18.92 -17.87
CA GLY A 84 -10.33 19.55 -17.18
C GLY A 84 -9.68 18.62 -16.15
N TRP A 85 -8.42 18.90 -15.82
CA TRP A 85 -7.64 18.22 -14.79
C TRP A 85 -7.32 19.15 -13.62
N GLY A 86 -7.79 18.81 -12.41
CA GLY A 86 -7.50 19.56 -11.20
C GLY A 86 -6.11 19.27 -10.62
N LYS A 87 -5.57 20.18 -9.80
CA LYS A 87 -4.27 20.03 -9.11
C LYS A 87 -4.15 18.75 -8.27
N ASN A 88 -5.27 18.27 -7.73
CA ASN A 88 -5.39 17.05 -6.92
C ASN A 88 -5.76 15.81 -7.74
N GLY A 89 -5.78 15.90 -9.08
CA GLY A 89 -6.10 14.81 -10.01
C GLY A 89 -7.59 14.62 -10.28
N THR A 90 -8.46 15.55 -9.86
CA THR A 90 -9.90 15.47 -10.12
C THR A 90 -10.22 15.82 -11.56
N LEU A 91 -11.09 15.03 -12.19
CA LEU A 91 -11.65 15.32 -13.51
C LEU A 91 -12.96 16.10 -13.35
N PHE A 92 -13.13 17.15 -14.15
CA PHE A 92 -14.35 17.96 -14.18
C PHE A 92 -14.74 18.31 -15.61
N ALA A 93 -16.03 18.44 -15.87
CA ALA A 93 -16.56 18.83 -17.16
C ALA A 93 -16.28 20.32 -17.42
N MET A 94 -15.74 20.67 -18.58
CA MET A 94 -15.55 22.07 -18.98
C MET A 94 -16.81 22.64 -19.66
N GLU A 95 -17.54 21.79 -20.38
CA GLU A 95 -18.78 22.15 -21.07
C GLU A 95 -19.96 21.30 -20.58
N ALA A 96 -21.18 21.73 -20.87
CA ALA A 96 -22.38 20.93 -20.60
C ALA A 96 -22.60 19.92 -21.73
N GLY A 97 -22.84 18.66 -21.39
CA GLY A 97 -22.89 17.60 -22.40
C GLY A 97 -23.08 16.20 -21.83
N LYS A 98 -23.02 15.20 -22.71
CA LYS A 98 -23.10 13.79 -22.36
C LYS A 98 -21.70 13.24 -22.11
N VAL A 99 -21.49 12.60 -20.96
CA VAL A 99 -20.22 11.95 -20.61
C VAL A 99 -20.05 10.71 -21.47
N MET A 100 -18.86 10.55 -22.05
CA MET A 100 -18.42 9.35 -22.76
C MET A 100 -17.09 8.85 -22.20
N ILE A 101 -16.99 7.59 -21.84
CA ILE A 101 -15.75 6.97 -21.33
C ILE A 101 -15.17 6.03 -22.38
N THR A 102 -14.03 6.39 -22.95
CA THR A 102 -13.34 5.63 -23.99
C THR A 102 -12.03 5.04 -23.48
N CYS A 103 -11.49 4.03 -24.16
CA CYS A 103 -10.16 3.49 -23.91
C CYS A 103 -9.24 3.94 -25.04
N GLU A 104 -8.38 4.92 -24.76
CA GLU A 104 -7.54 5.57 -25.77
C GLU A 104 -6.06 5.54 -25.36
N LYS A 105 -5.19 5.69 -26.36
CA LYS A 105 -3.75 5.82 -26.15
C LYS A 105 -3.47 7.16 -25.47
N VAL A 106 -2.74 7.14 -24.36
CA VAL A 106 -2.38 8.35 -23.63
C VAL A 106 -1.20 9.03 -24.29
N ASN A 107 -1.33 10.32 -24.58
CA ASN A 107 -0.23 11.18 -24.98
C ASN A 107 0.32 11.90 -23.75
N LEU A 108 1.39 11.36 -23.16
CA LEU A 108 2.02 11.90 -21.96
C LEU A 108 3.09 12.93 -22.32
N ASN A 109 3.12 14.06 -21.61
CA ASN A 109 4.28 14.95 -21.62
C ASN A 109 5.30 14.48 -20.56
N TRP A 110 6.40 13.89 -21.00
CA TRP A 110 7.43 13.30 -20.13
C TRP A 110 8.17 14.32 -19.26
N ASP A 111 8.18 15.60 -19.63
CA ASP A 111 8.82 16.67 -18.84
C ASP A 111 7.97 17.08 -17.62
N HIS A 112 6.69 16.71 -17.61
CA HIS A 112 5.78 17.15 -16.56
C HIS A 112 5.97 16.33 -15.27
N ASN A 113 6.18 17.01 -14.13
CA ASN A 113 6.44 16.37 -12.83
C ASN A 113 5.43 15.27 -12.43
N TRP A 114 4.14 15.43 -12.75
CA TRP A 114 3.17 14.36 -12.48
C TRP A 114 3.40 13.13 -13.34
N VAL A 115 3.79 13.31 -14.61
CA VAL A 115 4.04 12.20 -15.51
C VAL A 115 5.25 11.43 -15.01
N ILE A 116 6.36 12.12 -14.73
CA ILE A 116 7.55 11.52 -14.13
C ILE A 116 7.18 10.73 -12.87
N LYS A 117 6.41 11.33 -11.95
CA LYS A 117 6.02 10.69 -10.69
C LYS A 117 5.23 9.39 -10.88
N TYR A 118 4.30 9.33 -11.83
CA TYR A 118 3.36 8.21 -11.96
C TYR A 118 3.68 7.23 -13.09
N TYR A 119 4.53 7.63 -14.05
CA TYR A 119 4.84 6.87 -15.26
C TYR A 119 6.35 6.61 -15.47
N ALA A 120 7.21 7.03 -14.54
CA ALA A 120 8.65 6.72 -14.61
C ALA A 120 8.93 5.24 -14.93
N GLY A 121 9.89 5.00 -15.82
CA GLY A 121 10.30 3.65 -16.24
C GLY A 121 9.38 2.99 -17.28
N ARG A 122 8.38 3.71 -17.81
CA ARG A 122 7.52 3.23 -18.93
C ARG A 122 7.70 4.03 -20.21
N GLU A 123 8.83 4.73 -20.32
CA GLU A 123 9.18 5.51 -21.50
C GLU A 123 9.24 4.60 -22.73
N GLY A 124 8.69 5.09 -23.85
CA GLY A 124 8.60 4.32 -25.11
C GLY A 124 7.51 3.26 -25.17
N GLN A 125 6.80 2.96 -24.08
CA GLN A 125 5.67 2.02 -24.09
C GLN A 125 4.37 2.70 -24.53
N THR A 126 3.56 1.99 -25.33
CA THR A 126 2.21 2.46 -25.65
C THR A 126 1.27 2.16 -24.48
N ILE A 127 0.75 3.20 -23.84
CA ILE A 127 -0.12 3.08 -22.66
C ILE A 127 -1.56 3.44 -23.06
N TYR A 128 -2.48 2.52 -22.83
CA TYR A 128 -3.92 2.78 -22.96
C TYR A 128 -4.55 3.06 -21.60
N LYS A 129 -5.41 4.07 -21.54
CA LYS A 129 -6.19 4.42 -20.35
C LYS A 129 -7.60 4.83 -20.70
N LYS A 130 -8.44 4.82 -19.66
CA LYS A 130 -9.79 5.35 -19.74
C LYS A 130 -9.74 6.88 -19.78
N HIS A 131 -10.26 7.46 -20.85
CA HIS A 131 -10.42 8.90 -20.99
C HIS A 131 -11.87 9.27 -20.74
N PHE A 132 -12.09 10.34 -19.99
CA PHE A 132 -13.40 10.97 -19.87
C PHE A 132 -13.52 12.04 -20.93
N ASN A 133 -14.56 11.92 -21.74
CA ASN A 133 -14.94 12.88 -22.76
C ASN A 133 -16.32 13.46 -22.38
N VAL A 134 -16.55 14.72 -22.68
CA VAL A 134 -17.89 15.34 -22.57
C VAL A 134 -18.28 15.82 -23.96
N ILE A 135 -19.27 15.16 -24.55
CA ILE A 135 -19.81 15.54 -25.86
C ILE A 135 -20.83 16.66 -25.62
N PRO A 136 -20.55 17.90 -26.09
CA PRO A 136 -21.41 19.03 -25.80
C PRO A 136 -22.76 18.88 -26.48
N MET A 137 -23.78 19.52 -25.91
CA MET A 137 -25.06 19.66 -26.60
C MET A 137 -24.85 20.50 -27.87
N PRO A 138 -25.40 20.09 -29.03
CA PRO A 138 -25.28 20.88 -30.25
C PRO A 138 -25.85 22.28 -30.03
N GLN A 139 -25.09 23.29 -30.45
CA GLN A 139 -25.54 24.68 -30.43
C GLN A 139 -26.79 24.81 -31.31
N HIS A 140 -27.75 25.62 -30.88
CA HIS A 140 -28.96 25.86 -31.66
C HIS A 140 -28.64 26.66 -32.93
N ASN A 141 -28.98 26.11 -34.09
CA ASN A 141 -28.75 26.77 -35.40
C ASN A 141 -29.85 27.77 -35.78
N ARG A 142 -30.47 28.44 -34.80
CA ARG A 142 -31.50 29.45 -35.05
C ARG A 142 -30.91 30.84 -34.80
N PHE A 143 -30.86 31.65 -35.84
CA PHE A 143 -30.46 33.05 -35.75
C PHE A 143 -31.71 33.91 -35.73
N LYS A 144 -31.78 34.88 -34.80
CA LYS A 144 -32.84 35.88 -34.76
C LYS A 144 -32.22 37.21 -35.12
N LEU A 145 -32.74 37.87 -36.15
CA LEU A 145 -32.38 39.25 -36.46
C LEU A 145 -32.92 40.13 -35.33
N ILE A 146 -32.04 40.92 -34.71
CA ILE A 146 -32.42 41.80 -33.58
C ILE A 146 -32.79 43.18 -34.12
N ASN A 147 -31.94 43.78 -34.95
CA ASN A 147 -32.20 45.05 -35.64
C ASN A 147 -31.68 44.95 -37.08
N ALA A 148 -32.44 45.48 -38.02
CA ALA A 148 -31.94 45.82 -39.35
C ALA A 148 -31.38 47.26 -39.30
N ILE A 149 -30.27 47.49 -39.99
CA ILE A 149 -29.66 48.82 -40.16
C ILE A 149 -30.52 49.64 -41.11
#